data_AF-A0A0E4CT71-F1
#
_entry.id   AF-A0A0E4CT71-F1
#
_cell.length_a   1.000
_cell.length_b   1.000
_cell.length_c   1.000
_cell.angle_alpha   90.00
_cell.angle_beta   90.00
_cell.angle_gamma   90.00
#
_symmetry.space_group_name_H-M   'P 1'
#
loop_
_entity.id
_entity.type
_entity.pdbx_description
1 polymer ?
#
loop_
_entity_poly.entity_id
_entity_poly.type
_entity_poly.pdbx_seq_one_letter_code
_entity_poly.pdbx_strand_id
1 'polypeptide(L)'
;MTQFPKNFLWGGAIAANQAEGAYNEDGRGLVQTDVTTGGSVDSPRYTTYIDKDGKPGKSGGMGHHARIPEGATYAVLDDFYYPNHKAVDFYHRYKEDIKLFAEMGYSIFRLSISWARIFPNGDDAQPNQAGLDFYRAVFEECRKYNIEPLVSIWHFDTPLNLEQNYGGWKNRKLVDFYVKYTEVIMNEYKDMVKYWLTFNEINNTTMFLDMMGNQGSDEEFQEGYQILHHQFLASARTVTLGKKINPNFVFGNMICGITFYPATCDPADILAAEHKWQAGIYYCGDVQVKGEYGSYAKRLWDAHNVKVEMEEGDLEELKEGKVDIYTFSYYMSNNVTTHEITDKVSGNFSMGARNPYLTYSDWGWAHDATGLQYYLEKIYDRYQVPLMVVENGLGAFDTVEADGSIHDDYRIDYHREHVKAMSDAVANGVDLIAYTTWGCIDIVSAGTGEMRKRYGFIYVDMDDAGNGTLDRTPKDSFYWYKKVIASNGQDIE
;
A
#
# COMPACT_ATOMS: atom_id res chain seq x y z
N MET A 1 -0.40 -1.00 -31.35
CA MET A 1 -1.46 -1.74 -30.64
C MET A 1 -0.81 -2.26 -29.38
N THR A 2 -1.41 -1.95 -28.24
CA THR A 2 -1.03 -2.45 -26.93
C THR A 2 -1.15 -3.97 -26.88
N GLN A 3 -0.18 -4.65 -26.26
CA GLN A 3 -0.08 -6.11 -26.27
C GLN A 3 0.28 -6.65 -24.89
N PHE A 4 -0.74 -7.06 -24.14
CA PHE A 4 -0.56 -7.81 -22.90
C PHE A 4 -0.64 -9.33 -23.15
N PRO A 5 -0.05 -10.16 -22.28
CA PRO A 5 -0.26 -11.62 -22.30
C PRO A 5 -1.75 -11.97 -22.31
N LYS A 6 -2.13 -13.09 -22.94
CA LYS A 6 -3.54 -13.51 -23.03
C LYS A 6 -4.19 -13.75 -21.66
N ASN A 7 -3.39 -14.09 -20.68
CA ASN A 7 -3.79 -14.39 -19.30
C ASN A 7 -3.38 -13.27 -18.33
N PHE A 8 -3.23 -12.03 -18.84
CA PHE A 8 -2.93 -10.88 -18.00
C PHE A 8 -4.05 -10.62 -17.01
N LEU A 9 -3.68 -10.38 -15.75
CA LEU A 9 -4.64 -10.24 -14.65
C LEU A 9 -4.99 -8.76 -14.45
N TRP A 10 -6.11 -8.34 -15.05
CA TRP A 10 -6.70 -7.03 -14.83
C TRP A 10 -7.59 -7.00 -13.60
N GLY A 11 -7.47 -5.94 -12.80
CA GLY A 11 -8.25 -5.78 -11.59
C GLY A 11 -8.20 -4.40 -10.98
N GLY A 12 -8.53 -4.36 -9.68
CA GLY A 12 -8.49 -3.19 -8.82
C GLY A 12 -8.09 -3.58 -7.39
N ALA A 13 -7.74 -2.58 -6.59
CA ALA A 13 -7.19 -2.74 -5.25
C ALA A 13 -7.89 -1.82 -4.24
N ILE A 14 -8.13 -2.35 -3.03
CA ILE A 14 -8.52 -1.59 -1.84
C ILE A 14 -7.71 -2.06 -0.62
N ALA A 15 -7.83 -1.35 0.49
CA ALA A 15 -7.34 -1.78 1.80
C ALA A 15 -8.48 -1.86 2.81
N ALA A 16 -8.42 -2.85 3.71
CA ALA A 16 -9.46 -3.11 4.71
C ALA A 16 -9.83 -1.87 5.52
N ASN A 17 -8.82 -1.20 6.08
CA ASN A 17 -8.99 0.00 6.89
C ASN A 17 -9.58 1.20 6.11
N GLN A 18 -9.47 1.24 4.79
CA GLN A 18 -9.98 2.33 3.95
C GLN A 18 -11.37 2.07 3.37
N ALA A 19 -11.80 0.81 3.34
CA ALA A 19 -13.02 0.40 2.64
C ALA A 19 -14.06 -0.27 3.55
N GLU A 20 -13.64 -1.15 4.46
CA GLU A 20 -14.55 -2.05 5.18
C GLU A 20 -15.52 -1.32 6.10
N GLY A 21 -15.02 -0.41 6.94
CA GLY A 21 -15.81 0.15 8.04
C GLY A 21 -16.04 -0.90 9.12
N ALA A 22 -17.21 -0.84 9.79
CA ALA A 22 -17.60 -1.81 10.81
C ALA A 22 -16.46 -2.07 11.83
N TYR A 23 -15.83 -0.99 12.29
CA TYR A 23 -14.56 -1.05 13.01
C TYR A 23 -14.65 -1.77 14.36
N ASN A 24 -15.85 -1.83 14.94
CA ASN A 24 -16.16 -2.40 16.25
C ASN A 24 -17.17 -3.56 16.17
N GLU A 25 -17.44 -4.09 14.98
CA GLU A 25 -18.37 -5.21 14.78
C GLU A 25 -17.64 -6.56 14.84
N ASP A 26 -18.39 -7.60 15.20
CA ASP A 26 -17.92 -9.01 15.20
C ASP A 26 -16.59 -9.24 15.94
N GLY A 27 -16.34 -8.44 16.98
CA GLY A 27 -15.18 -8.58 17.84
C GLY A 27 -13.87 -8.07 17.23
N ARG A 28 -13.91 -7.29 16.14
CA ARG A 28 -12.71 -6.62 15.59
C ARG A 28 -12.05 -5.73 16.66
N GLY A 29 -10.73 -5.87 16.81
CA GLY A 29 -9.92 -4.98 17.64
C GLY A 29 -9.57 -3.66 16.96
N LEU A 30 -9.05 -2.71 17.73
CA LEU A 30 -8.63 -1.43 17.18
C LEU A 30 -7.27 -1.54 16.46
N VAL A 31 -7.11 -0.78 15.40
CA VAL A 31 -5.82 -0.50 14.74
C VAL A 31 -5.58 1.00 14.73
N GLN A 32 -4.39 1.43 14.28
CA GLN A 32 -4.01 2.84 14.34
C GLN A 32 -4.99 3.78 13.61
N THR A 33 -5.52 3.39 12.45
CA THR A 33 -6.50 4.22 11.72
C THR A 33 -7.79 4.47 12.48
N ASP A 34 -8.15 3.60 13.43
CA ASP A 34 -9.36 3.77 14.25
C ASP A 34 -9.18 4.85 15.32
N VAL A 35 -7.95 5.29 15.57
CA VAL A 35 -7.65 6.42 16.47
C VAL A 35 -7.03 7.59 15.70
N THR A 36 -7.15 7.59 14.37
CA THR A 36 -6.65 8.67 13.49
C THR A 36 -7.80 9.46 12.86
N THR A 37 -7.86 10.76 13.16
CA THR A 37 -8.91 11.66 12.67
C THR A 37 -8.88 11.85 11.16
N GLY A 38 -9.96 12.40 10.59
CA GLY A 38 -9.91 13.02 9.26
C GLY A 38 -8.98 14.24 9.25
N GLY A 39 -8.40 14.53 8.08
CA GLY A 39 -7.58 15.71 7.79
C GLY A 39 -7.97 16.33 6.44
N SER A 40 -7.08 17.12 5.85
CA SER A 40 -7.19 17.70 4.52
C SER A 40 -5.82 18.02 3.95
N VAL A 41 -5.75 18.58 2.72
CA VAL A 41 -4.50 19.12 2.16
C VAL A 41 -3.85 20.20 3.05
N ASP A 42 -4.67 20.93 3.84
CA ASP A 42 -4.23 22.04 4.70
C ASP A 42 -4.11 21.65 6.18
N SER A 43 -4.60 20.47 6.57
CA SER A 43 -4.64 20.04 7.98
C SER A 43 -4.25 18.57 8.11
N PRO A 44 -3.22 18.23 8.92
CA PRO A 44 -2.80 16.85 9.06
C PRO A 44 -3.88 16.03 9.77
N ARG A 45 -3.83 14.73 9.56
CA ARG A 45 -4.53 13.78 10.43
C ARG A 45 -3.89 13.80 11.81
N TYR A 46 -4.70 13.59 12.85
CA TYR A 46 -4.21 13.51 14.23
C TYR A 46 -4.49 12.14 14.82
N THR A 47 -3.57 11.63 15.63
CA THR A 47 -3.81 10.44 16.45
C THR A 47 -4.26 10.86 17.84
N THR A 48 -5.37 10.30 18.31
CA THR A 48 -5.97 10.63 19.60
C THR A 48 -5.56 9.67 20.71
N TYR A 49 -5.45 10.20 21.92
CA TYR A 49 -5.00 9.46 23.10
C TYR A 49 -5.61 10.01 24.40
N ILE A 50 -5.54 9.22 25.46
CA ILE A 50 -5.69 9.65 26.86
C ILE A 50 -4.30 9.67 27.48
N ASP A 51 -3.88 10.79 28.04
CA ASP A 51 -2.59 10.92 28.70
C ASP A 51 -2.55 10.17 30.05
N LYS A 52 -1.36 10.11 30.66
CA LYS A 52 -1.15 9.45 31.96
C LYS A 52 -1.97 10.03 33.11
N ASP A 53 -2.45 11.27 32.96
CA ASP A 53 -3.28 11.98 33.96
C ASP A 53 -4.79 11.81 33.66
N GLY A 54 -5.15 11.00 32.65
CA GLY A 54 -6.53 10.75 32.26
C GLY A 54 -7.15 11.83 31.37
N LYS A 55 -6.35 12.73 30.78
CA LYS A 55 -6.87 13.82 29.93
C LYS A 55 -6.81 13.46 28.44
N PRO A 56 -7.85 13.81 27.67
CA PRO A 56 -7.83 13.62 26.23
C PRO A 56 -6.82 14.53 25.54
N GLY A 57 -6.13 13.99 24.55
CA GLY A 57 -5.16 14.70 23.73
C GLY A 57 -5.10 14.15 22.31
N LYS A 58 -4.36 14.88 21.46
CA LYS A 58 -4.08 14.47 20.08
C LYS A 58 -2.65 14.82 19.69
N SER A 59 -2.03 14.00 18.86
CA SER A 59 -0.70 14.25 18.30
C SER A 59 -0.77 14.26 16.77
N GLY A 60 -0.07 15.22 16.17
CA GLY A 60 0.12 15.25 14.73
C GLY A 60 1.24 14.28 14.34
N GLY A 61 1.14 13.70 13.17
CA GLY A 61 2.17 12.89 12.56
C GLY A 61 1.93 12.77 11.07
N MET A 62 2.97 12.42 10.32
CA MET A 62 2.82 12.18 8.88
C MET A 62 2.37 10.73 8.67
N GLY A 63 1.22 10.54 8.04
CA GLY A 63 0.63 9.21 7.83
C GLY A 63 0.40 8.45 9.13
N HIS A 64 0.86 7.18 9.17
CA HIS A 64 0.69 6.27 10.31
C HIS A 64 1.79 6.39 11.38
N HIS A 65 2.57 7.48 11.40
CA HIS A 65 3.76 7.60 12.28
C HIS A 65 3.59 8.59 13.44
N ALA A 66 2.35 8.98 13.76
CA ALA A 66 2.10 9.85 14.91
C ALA A 66 2.49 9.14 16.22
N ARG A 67 3.43 9.74 16.96
CA ARG A 67 3.82 9.29 18.31
C ARG A 67 2.88 9.92 19.34
N ILE A 68 2.46 9.14 20.33
CA ILE A 68 1.72 9.64 21.50
C ILE A 68 2.69 9.87 22.67
N PRO A 69 2.36 10.72 23.65
CA PRO A 69 3.21 10.95 24.82
C PRO A 69 3.49 9.65 25.59
N GLU A 70 4.66 9.57 26.22
CA GLU A 70 5.01 8.43 27.09
C GLU A 70 3.96 8.23 28.20
N GLY A 71 3.51 6.99 28.36
CA GLY A 71 2.46 6.63 29.33
C GLY A 71 1.04 6.98 28.89
N ALA A 72 0.84 7.57 27.70
CA ALA A 72 -0.49 7.73 27.12
C ALA A 72 -1.01 6.40 26.53
N THR A 73 -2.33 6.30 26.42
CA THR A 73 -3.04 5.18 25.80
C THR A 73 -3.81 5.70 24.60
N TYR A 74 -3.73 5.02 23.46
CA TYR A 74 -4.54 5.39 22.30
C TYR A 74 -6.02 5.30 22.63
N ALA A 75 -6.82 6.23 22.10
CA ALA A 75 -8.24 6.28 22.41
C ALA A 75 -9.06 6.88 21.27
N VAL A 76 -10.26 6.34 21.11
CA VAL A 76 -11.34 6.99 20.36
C VAL A 76 -11.97 8.03 21.28
N LEU A 77 -12.06 9.26 20.81
CA LEU A 77 -12.58 10.41 21.56
C LEU A 77 -13.84 10.96 20.87
N ASP A 78 -14.90 11.19 21.64
CA ASP A 78 -16.23 11.56 21.11
C ASP A 78 -16.24 12.88 20.30
N ASP A 79 -15.31 13.80 20.58
CA ASP A 79 -15.23 15.11 19.92
C ASP A 79 -14.59 15.07 18.53
N PHE A 80 -14.19 13.89 18.04
CA PHE A 80 -13.45 13.72 16.79
C PHE A 80 -14.17 12.80 15.80
N TYR A 81 -14.01 13.11 14.52
CA TYR A 81 -14.47 12.26 13.43
C TYR A 81 -13.34 11.36 12.92
N TYR A 82 -13.62 10.06 12.84
CA TYR A 82 -12.71 9.02 12.39
C TYR A 82 -13.26 8.38 11.10
N PRO A 83 -12.81 8.81 9.91
CA PRO A 83 -13.44 8.42 8.64
C PRO A 83 -13.37 6.90 8.39
N ASN A 84 -12.33 6.24 8.91
CA ASN A 84 -12.13 4.79 8.76
C ASN A 84 -13.15 3.93 9.54
N HIS A 85 -13.85 4.48 10.54
CA HIS A 85 -14.81 3.72 11.36
C HIS A 85 -15.98 3.19 10.53
N LYS A 86 -16.50 4.05 9.65
CA LYS A 86 -17.56 3.72 8.68
C LYS A 86 -16.98 3.39 7.31
N ALA A 87 -15.90 4.08 6.91
CA ALA A 87 -15.33 4.00 5.58
C ALA A 87 -16.44 4.04 4.51
N VAL A 88 -16.37 3.19 3.48
CA VAL A 88 -17.45 3.05 2.50
C VAL A 88 -18.34 1.84 2.77
N ASP A 89 -18.27 1.25 3.97
CA ASP A 89 -19.15 0.16 4.40
C ASP A 89 -19.04 -1.11 3.52
N PHE A 90 -17.84 -1.38 2.97
CA PHE A 90 -17.60 -2.59 2.19
C PHE A 90 -17.87 -3.87 3.01
N TYR A 91 -17.72 -3.82 4.34
CA TYR A 91 -18.00 -4.96 5.21
C TYR A 91 -19.44 -5.49 5.04
N HIS A 92 -20.42 -4.60 4.89
CA HIS A 92 -21.81 -4.99 4.64
C HIS A 92 -22.17 -5.08 3.15
N ARG A 93 -21.45 -4.35 2.30
CA ARG A 93 -21.80 -4.15 0.87
C ARG A 93 -20.91 -4.91 -0.12
N TYR A 94 -19.96 -5.73 0.35
CA TYR A 94 -18.99 -6.42 -0.52
C TYR A 94 -19.62 -7.20 -1.68
N LYS A 95 -20.83 -7.78 -1.49
CA LYS A 95 -21.51 -8.52 -2.58
C LYS A 95 -21.94 -7.62 -3.73
N GLU A 96 -22.40 -6.42 -3.43
CA GLU A 96 -22.75 -5.40 -4.43
C GLU A 96 -21.48 -4.91 -5.13
N ASP A 97 -20.46 -4.59 -4.34
CA ASP A 97 -19.19 -4.04 -4.84
C ASP A 97 -18.46 -5.06 -5.75
N ILE A 98 -18.35 -6.33 -5.33
CA ILE A 98 -17.72 -7.40 -6.12
C ILE A 98 -18.52 -7.69 -7.40
N LYS A 99 -19.85 -7.55 -7.37
CA LYS A 99 -20.66 -7.67 -8.59
C LYS A 99 -20.32 -6.57 -9.59
N LEU A 100 -20.08 -5.34 -9.14
CA LEU A 100 -19.63 -4.23 -10.01
C LEU A 100 -18.22 -4.49 -10.56
N PHE A 101 -17.31 -5.06 -9.76
CA PHE A 101 -15.99 -5.49 -10.24
C PHE A 101 -16.10 -6.57 -11.33
N ALA A 102 -16.99 -7.54 -11.14
CA ALA A 102 -17.28 -8.56 -12.14
C ALA A 102 -17.90 -7.96 -13.42
N GLU A 103 -18.74 -6.94 -13.30
CA GLU A 103 -19.33 -6.24 -14.45
C GLU A 103 -18.29 -5.48 -15.29
N MET A 104 -17.23 -4.95 -14.67
CA MET A 104 -16.06 -4.42 -15.38
C MET A 104 -15.20 -5.52 -16.02
N GLY A 105 -15.36 -6.78 -15.59
CA GLY A 105 -14.61 -7.91 -16.12
C GLY A 105 -13.33 -8.24 -15.35
N TYR A 106 -13.24 -7.87 -14.07
CA TYR A 106 -12.05 -8.17 -13.26
C TYR A 106 -11.72 -9.66 -13.28
N SER A 107 -10.43 -9.94 -13.35
CA SER A 107 -9.86 -11.30 -13.23
C SER A 107 -9.11 -11.47 -11.91
N ILE A 108 -8.69 -10.37 -11.29
CA ILE A 108 -8.05 -10.34 -9.99
C ILE A 108 -8.62 -9.17 -9.17
N PHE A 109 -8.69 -9.33 -7.85
CA PHE A 109 -9.08 -8.26 -6.93
C PHE A 109 -8.14 -8.25 -5.74
N ARG A 110 -7.48 -7.12 -5.53
CA ARG A 110 -6.57 -6.92 -4.41
C ARG A 110 -7.31 -6.31 -3.22
N LEU A 111 -7.12 -6.94 -2.07
CA LEU A 111 -7.61 -6.44 -0.78
C LEU A 111 -6.62 -6.80 0.31
N SER A 112 -6.79 -6.23 1.51
CA SER A 112 -6.09 -6.71 2.70
C SER A 112 -7.03 -7.46 3.63
N ILE A 113 -6.48 -8.40 4.39
CA ILE A 113 -7.16 -8.95 5.57
C ILE A 113 -6.79 -8.06 6.74
N SER A 114 -7.79 -7.60 7.49
CA SER A 114 -7.56 -6.83 8.71
C SER A 114 -7.01 -7.75 9.80
N TRP A 115 -5.77 -7.53 10.23
CA TRP A 115 -5.16 -8.36 11.29
C TRP A 115 -6.02 -8.33 12.55
N ALA A 116 -6.51 -7.15 12.95
CA ALA A 116 -7.37 -7.00 14.12
C ALA A 116 -8.77 -7.63 13.99
N ARG A 117 -9.21 -8.07 12.79
CA ARG A 117 -10.40 -8.93 12.69
C ARG A 117 -10.11 -10.36 13.04
N ILE A 118 -8.90 -10.85 12.76
CA ILE A 118 -8.49 -12.24 13.00
C ILE A 118 -7.91 -12.40 14.40
N PHE A 119 -7.06 -11.49 14.83
CA PHE A 119 -6.48 -11.43 16.19
C PHE A 119 -6.72 -10.02 16.75
N PRO A 120 -7.85 -9.78 17.44
CA PRO A 120 -8.23 -8.45 17.94
C PRO A 120 -7.15 -7.74 18.76
N ASN A 121 -6.42 -8.47 19.59
CA ASN A 121 -5.29 -7.95 20.37
C ASN A 121 -3.94 -8.28 19.72
N GLY A 122 -3.93 -9.09 18.66
CA GLY A 122 -2.73 -9.52 17.95
C GLY A 122 -1.98 -10.66 18.65
N ASP A 123 -2.07 -10.75 19.98
CA ASP A 123 -1.50 -11.80 20.83
C ASP A 123 -2.55 -12.77 21.40
N ASP A 124 -3.77 -12.75 20.85
CA ASP A 124 -4.85 -13.64 21.30
C ASP A 124 -4.46 -15.11 21.15
N ALA A 125 -4.91 -15.95 22.10
CA ALA A 125 -4.60 -17.38 22.09
C ALA A 125 -5.19 -18.09 20.85
N GLN A 126 -6.40 -17.70 20.44
CA GLN A 126 -7.15 -18.27 19.31
C GLN A 126 -7.63 -17.14 18.39
N PRO A 127 -7.78 -17.40 17.08
CA PRO A 127 -8.33 -16.41 16.17
C PRO A 127 -9.82 -16.17 16.43
N ASN A 128 -10.29 -14.99 16.03
CA ASN A 128 -11.70 -14.64 16.00
C ASN A 128 -12.38 -15.26 14.77
N GLN A 129 -13.30 -16.20 15.02
CA GLN A 129 -13.98 -16.94 13.95
C GLN A 129 -14.84 -16.04 13.06
N ALA A 130 -15.50 -15.02 13.61
CA ALA A 130 -16.35 -14.12 12.81
C ALA A 130 -15.52 -13.32 11.78
N GLY A 131 -14.30 -12.92 12.14
CA GLY A 131 -13.34 -12.34 11.21
C GLY A 131 -12.94 -13.31 10.10
N LEU A 132 -12.72 -14.59 10.43
CA LEU A 132 -12.41 -15.61 9.42
C LEU A 132 -13.59 -15.85 8.46
N ASP A 133 -14.80 -15.95 9.01
CA ASP A 133 -16.02 -16.17 8.25
C ASP A 133 -16.32 -15.00 7.28
N PHE A 134 -16.05 -13.77 7.70
CA PHE A 134 -16.19 -12.59 6.84
C PHE A 134 -15.31 -12.70 5.58
N TYR A 135 -14.00 -12.91 5.73
CA TYR A 135 -13.11 -12.99 4.57
C TYR A 135 -13.37 -14.25 3.73
N ARG A 136 -13.75 -15.37 4.35
CA ARG A 136 -14.25 -16.54 3.62
C ARG A 136 -15.40 -16.14 2.69
N ALA A 137 -16.40 -15.43 3.21
CA ALA A 137 -17.55 -15.01 2.41
C ALA A 137 -17.18 -14.02 1.30
N VAL A 138 -16.23 -13.11 1.55
CA VAL A 138 -15.67 -12.21 0.52
C VAL A 138 -14.99 -13.01 -0.59
N PHE A 139 -14.13 -13.96 -0.26
CA PHE A 139 -13.42 -14.78 -1.24
C PHE A 139 -14.36 -15.72 -2.01
N GLU A 140 -15.39 -16.27 -1.36
CA GLU A 140 -16.45 -17.03 -2.03
C GLU A 140 -17.21 -16.18 -3.06
N GLU A 141 -17.53 -14.93 -2.72
CA GLU A 141 -18.19 -14.02 -3.66
C GLU A 141 -17.25 -13.63 -4.82
N CYS A 142 -15.95 -13.42 -4.60
CA CYS A 142 -14.97 -13.24 -5.69
C CYS A 142 -14.97 -14.46 -6.63
N ARG A 143 -14.89 -15.68 -6.07
CA ARG A 143 -14.85 -16.93 -6.85
C ARG A 143 -16.11 -17.18 -7.66
N LYS A 144 -17.28 -16.78 -7.17
CA LYS A 144 -18.55 -16.84 -7.91
C LYS A 144 -18.48 -16.11 -9.26
N TYR A 145 -17.64 -15.09 -9.36
CA TYR A 145 -17.41 -14.33 -10.59
C TYR A 145 -16.07 -14.64 -11.28
N ASN A 146 -15.34 -15.67 -10.81
CA ASN A 146 -13.99 -16.02 -11.30
C ASN A 146 -12.96 -14.89 -11.12
N ILE A 147 -13.08 -14.14 -10.02
CA ILE A 147 -12.11 -13.13 -9.62
C ILE A 147 -11.13 -13.78 -8.65
N GLU A 148 -9.85 -13.79 -8.98
CA GLU A 148 -8.79 -14.28 -8.10
C GLU A 148 -8.48 -13.25 -7.00
N PRO A 149 -8.50 -13.63 -5.72
CA PRO A 149 -8.05 -12.74 -4.65
C PRO A 149 -6.51 -12.57 -4.68
N LEU A 150 -6.06 -11.31 -4.59
CA LEU A 150 -4.68 -10.94 -4.25
C LEU A 150 -4.68 -10.33 -2.84
N VAL A 151 -4.14 -11.04 -1.86
CA VAL A 151 -4.29 -10.65 -0.45
C VAL A 151 -3.03 -9.99 0.08
N SER A 152 -3.14 -8.73 0.49
CA SER A 152 -2.15 -8.08 1.36
C SER A 152 -2.38 -8.52 2.80
N ILE A 153 -1.40 -9.19 3.41
CA ILE A 153 -1.51 -9.74 4.77
C ILE A 153 -1.51 -8.62 5.82
N TRP A 154 -0.65 -7.61 5.62
CA TRP A 154 -0.58 -6.41 6.45
C TRP A 154 -0.60 -5.16 5.57
N HIS A 155 -1.49 -4.23 5.92
CA HIS A 155 -1.67 -2.97 5.21
C HIS A 155 -1.86 -1.82 6.22
N PHE A 156 -0.78 -1.50 6.93
CA PHE A 156 -0.74 -0.45 7.97
C PHE A 156 -1.74 -0.65 9.11
N ASP A 157 -2.09 -1.89 9.44
CA ASP A 157 -3.21 -2.25 10.30
C ASP A 157 -2.80 -3.16 11.47
N THR A 158 -1.63 -2.92 12.04
CA THR A 158 -1.20 -3.61 13.28
C THR A 158 -2.25 -3.41 14.38
N PRO A 159 -2.68 -4.47 15.09
CA PRO A 159 -3.52 -4.36 16.27
C PRO A 159 -2.91 -3.42 17.31
N LEU A 160 -3.69 -2.47 17.81
CA LEU A 160 -3.22 -1.38 18.66
C LEU A 160 -2.66 -1.88 20.01
N ASN A 161 -3.13 -3.04 20.47
CA ASN A 161 -2.57 -3.74 21.63
C ASN A 161 -1.07 -4.10 21.42
N LEU A 162 -0.67 -4.50 20.22
CA LEU A 162 0.74 -4.80 19.92
C LEU A 162 1.61 -3.53 19.92
N GLU A 163 1.08 -2.43 19.40
CA GLU A 163 1.75 -1.12 19.47
C GLU A 163 1.94 -0.69 20.93
N GLN A 164 0.89 -0.78 21.75
CA GLN A 164 0.89 -0.26 23.11
C GLN A 164 1.66 -1.13 24.12
N ASN A 165 1.52 -2.46 24.05
CA ASN A 165 2.07 -3.37 25.06
C ASN A 165 3.42 -3.98 24.67
N TYR A 166 3.78 -3.93 23.39
CA TYR A 166 5.03 -4.50 22.90
C TYR A 166 5.93 -3.46 22.23
N GLY A 167 5.45 -2.24 21.96
CA GLY A 167 6.20 -1.21 21.25
C GLY A 167 6.24 -1.42 19.74
N GLY A 168 5.26 -2.15 19.19
CA GLY A 168 5.16 -2.40 17.76
C GLY A 168 6.33 -3.20 17.21
N TRP A 169 6.67 -2.97 15.94
CA TRP A 169 7.68 -3.74 15.20
C TRP A 169 9.11 -3.57 15.69
N LYS A 170 9.35 -2.68 16.66
CA LYS A 170 10.64 -2.61 17.38
C LYS A 170 10.91 -3.90 18.17
N ASN A 171 9.86 -4.60 18.56
CA ASN A 171 9.96 -5.79 19.37
C ASN A 171 9.88 -7.04 18.51
N ARG A 172 10.93 -7.86 18.59
CA ARG A 172 11.08 -9.09 17.81
C ARG A 172 9.92 -10.07 17.98
N LYS A 173 9.19 -10.05 19.11
CA LYS A 173 8.01 -10.89 19.32
C LYS A 173 6.91 -10.69 18.28
N LEU A 174 6.84 -9.52 17.64
CA LEU A 174 5.86 -9.29 16.57
C LEU A 174 6.11 -10.16 15.34
N VAL A 175 7.34 -10.62 15.12
CA VAL A 175 7.64 -11.63 14.10
C VAL A 175 6.79 -12.88 14.35
N ASP A 176 6.76 -13.36 15.59
CA ASP A 176 6.02 -14.59 15.94
C ASP A 176 4.51 -14.37 15.95
N PHE A 177 4.02 -13.21 16.42
CA PHE A 177 2.59 -12.88 16.36
C PHE A 177 2.10 -12.80 14.91
N TYR A 178 2.89 -12.17 14.04
CA TYR A 178 2.58 -12.09 12.61
C TYR A 178 2.60 -13.47 11.97
N VAL A 179 3.62 -14.29 12.20
CA VAL A 179 3.70 -15.65 11.64
C VAL A 179 2.55 -16.54 12.11
N LYS A 180 2.12 -16.43 13.38
CA LYS A 180 0.92 -17.10 13.88
C LYS A 180 -0.33 -16.66 13.12
N TYR A 181 -0.48 -15.35 12.90
CA TYR A 181 -1.57 -14.80 12.11
C TYR A 181 -1.55 -15.31 10.66
N THR A 182 -0.38 -15.32 10.01
CA THR A 182 -0.25 -15.79 8.63
C THR A 182 -0.50 -17.29 8.50
N GLU A 183 -0.07 -18.09 9.47
CA GLU A 183 -0.38 -19.52 9.54
C GLU A 183 -1.89 -19.79 9.52
N VAL A 184 -2.65 -19.06 10.34
CA VAL A 184 -4.10 -19.24 10.45
C VAL A 184 -4.79 -18.90 9.15
N ILE A 185 -4.58 -17.71 8.60
CA ILE A 185 -5.27 -17.28 7.38
C ILE A 185 -4.86 -18.13 6.17
N MET A 186 -3.60 -18.56 6.10
CA MET A 186 -3.15 -19.41 4.99
C MET A 186 -3.77 -20.80 5.07
N ASN A 187 -3.87 -21.40 6.25
CA ASN A 187 -4.56 -22.69 6.40
C ASN A 187 -6.06 -22.57 6.08
N GLU A 188 -6.69 -21.48 6.52
CA GLU A 188 -8.13 -21.24 6.36
C GLU A 188 -8.53 -21.03 4.89
N TYR A 189 -7.69 -20.32 4.13
CA TYR A 189 -7.98 -19.88 2.76
C TYR A 189 -7.11 -20.55 1.68
N LYS A 190 -6.39 -21.64 2.02
CA LYS A 190 -5.42 -22.28 1.11
C LYS A 190 -5.95 -22.70 -0.26
N ASP A 191 -7.24 -23.00 -0.33
CA ASP A 191 -7.91 -23.44 -1.56
C ASP A 191 -8.62 -22.28 -2.28
N MET A 192 -8.57 -21.06 -1.72
CA MET A 192 -9.32 -19.88 -2.17
C MET A 192 -8.42 -18.71 -2.58
N VAL A 193 -7.23 -18.60 -2.01
CA VAL A 193 -6.29 -17.51 -2.27
C VAL A 193 -4.97 -18.08 -2.74
N LYS A 194 -4.52 -17.64 -3.92
CA LYS A 194 -3.23 -18.05 -4.49
C LYS A 194 -2.14 -17.02 -4.26
N TYR A 195 -2.45 -15.74 -4.36
CA TYR A 195 -1.47 -14.65 -4.35
C TYR A 195 -1.50 -13.89 -3.02
N TRP A 196 -0.32 -13.76 -2.40
CA TRP A 196 -0.14 -13.16 -1.08
C TRP A 196 0.96 -12.10 -1.10
N LEU A 197 0.69 -10.92 -0.55
CA LEU A 197 1.67 -9.87 -0.31
C LEU A 197 1.91 -9.74 1.19
N THR A 198 3.16 -9.71 1.64
CA THR A 198 3.47 -9.74 3.08
C THR A 198 3.21 -8.40 3.76
N PHE A 199 3.98 -7.36 3.41
CA PHE A 199 3.89 -6.02 3.98
C PHE A 199 3.65 -4.99 2.90
N ASN A 200 2.52 -4.29 2.96
CA ASN A 200 2.24 -3.17 2.06
C ASN A 200 3.28 -2.05 2.21
N GLU A 201 3.84 -1.60 1.09
CA GLU A 201 4.78 -0.47 0.97
C GLU A 201 5.82 -0.44 2.11
N ILE A 202 6.47 -1.58 2.35
CA ILE A 202 7.40 -1.78 3.48
C ILE A 202 8.54 -0.74 3.49
N ASN A 203 8.93 -0.23 2.33
CA ASN A 203 9.95 0.81 2.16
C ASN A 203 9.50 2.23 2.59
N ASN A 204 8.22 2.45 2.94
CA ASN A 204 7.80 3.72 3.51
C ASN A 204 8.65 4.07 4.75
N THR A 205 9.07 3.08 5.55
CA THR A 205 10.02 3.30 6.66
C THR A 205 11.30 3.99 6.19
N THR A 206 11.96 3.50 5.13
CA THR A 206 13.16 4.15 4.58
C THR A 206 12.88 5.53 3.99
N MET A 207 11.68 5.75 3.45
CA MET A 207 11.29 7.06 2.92
C MET A 207 11.08 8.08 4.03
N PHE A 208 10.48 7.69 5.16
CA PHE A 208 10.38 8.55 6.34
C PHE A 208 11.75 8.92 6.91
N LEU A 209 12.65 7.93 7.03
CA LEU A 209 14.04 8.18 7.43
C LEU A 209 14.72 9.19 6.49
N ASP A 210 14.55 9.03 5.18
CA ASP A 210 15.10 9.95 4.18
C ASP A 210 14.51 11.37 4.27
N MET A 211 13.21 11.50 4.55
CA MET A 211 12.56 12.79 4.77
C MET A 211 13.06 13.52 6.03
N MET A 212 13.42 12.78 7.09
CA MET A 212 14.08 13.36 8.26
C MET A 212 15.49 13.83 7.92
N GLY A 213 16.20 13.06 7.08
CA GLY A 213 17.59 13.34 6.70
C GLY A 213 18.46 13.59 7.95
N ASN A 214 19.35 14.59 7.87
CA ASN A 214 20.25 14.94 8.97
C ASN A 214 19.53 15.54 10.21
N GLN A 215 18.21 15.77 10.16
CA GLN A 215 17.44 16.20 11.33
C GLN A 215 16.99 15.01 12.20
N GLY A 216 16.97 13.80 11.65
CA GLY A 216 16.66 12.58 12.41
C GLY A 216 17.82 12.18 13.32
N SER A 217 17.48 11.65 14.49
CA SER A 217 18.47 11.15 15.45
C SER A 217 18.96 9.74 15.09
N ASP A 218 20.17 9.39 15.54
CA ASP A 218 20.72 8.02 15.38
C ASP A 218 19.76 6.95 15.95
N GLU A 219 19.04 7.28 17.03
CA GLU A 219 18.03 6.40 17.63
C GLU A 219 16.84 6.15 16.70
N GLU A 220 16.36 7.17 15.98
CA GLU A 220 15.24 7.03 15.03
C GLU A 220 15.64 6.19 13.81
N PHE A 221 16.86 6.36 13.32
CA PHE A 221 17.40 5.52 12.25
C PHE A 221 17.63 4.08 12.72
N GLN A 222 18.20 3.89 13.91
CA GLN A 222 18.36 2.58 14.54
C GLN A 222 17.01 1.86 14.64
N GLU A 223 15.99 2.55 15.15
CA GLU A 223 14.62 2.05 15.27
C GLU A 223 14.04 1.65 13.91
N GLY A 224 14.12 2.52 12.91
CA GLY A 224 13.55 2.27 11.59
C GLY A 224 14.17 1.06 10.90
N TYR A 225 15.50 0.91 10.94
CA TYR A 225 16.16 -0.26 10.37
C TYR A 225 15.93 -1.54 11.18
N GLN A 226 15.79 -1.46 12.51
CA GLN A 226 15.44 -2.62 13.33
C GLN A 226 14.01 -3.11 13.04
N ILE A 227 13.06 -2.18 12.89
CA ILE A 227 11.69 -2.47 12.45
C ILE A 227 11.70 -3.22 11.12
N LEU A 228 12.44 -2.70 10.13
CA LEU A 228 12.55 -3.34 8.82
C LEU A 228 13.15 -4.74 8.91
N HIS A 229 14.19 -4.94 9.73
CA HIS A 229 14.77 -6.27 9.92
C HIS A 229 13.75 -7.28 10.46
N HIS A 230 12.98 -6.92 11.48
CA HIS A 230 11.92 -7.78 12.00
C HIS A 230 10.83 -8.06 10.94
N GLN A 231 10.42 -7.06 10.16
CA GLN A 231 9.44 -7.25 9.09
C GLN A 231 9.99 -8.16 7.96
N PHE A 232 11.28 -8.05 7.62
CA PHE A 232 11.91 -8.96 6.66
C PHE A 232 11.92 -10.40 7.16
N LEU A 233 12.25 -10.63 8.43
CA LEU A 233 12.18 -11.97 9.04
C LEU A 233 10.75 -12.51 9.05
N ALA A 234 9.77 -11.69 9.43
CA ALA A 234 8.36 -12.06 9.44
C ALA A 234 7.86 -12.42 8.02
N SER A 235 8.29 -11.66 7.01
CA SER A 235 8.03 -11.94 5.60
C SER A 235 8.65 -13.26 5.18
N ALA A 236 9.94 -13.45 5.43
CA ALA A 236 10.68 -14.65 5.02
C ALA A 236 10.13 -15.94 5.68
N ARG A 237 9.85 -15.89 6.99
CA ARG A 237 9.19 -17.00 7.71
C ARG A 237 7.81 -17.32 7.14
N THR A 238 7.05 -16.29 6.79
CA THR A 238 5.72 -16.43 6.18
C THR A 238 5.79 -17.10 4.81
N VAL A 239 6.75 -16.72 3.96
CA VAL A 239 6.97 -17.39 2.67
C VAL A 239 7.30 -18.87 2.87
N THR A 240 8.29 -19.18 3.71
CA THR A 240 8.72 -20.56 3.96
C THR A 240 7.60 -21.41 4.57
N LEU A 241 6.84 -20.86 5.52
CA LEU A 241 5.68 -21.51 6.10
C LEU A 241 4.56 -21.73 5.05
N GLY A 242 4.22 -20.68 4.31
CA GLY A 242 3.16 -20.72 3.31
C GLY A 242 3.42 -21.77 2.23
N LYS A 243 4.67 -21.88 1.75
CA LYS A 243 5.06 -22.93 0.79
C LYS A 243 4.93 -24.34 1.34
N LYS A 244 5.06 -24.54 2.66
CA LYS A 244 4.79 -25.84 3.32
C LYS A 244 3.29 -26.13 3.40
N ILE A 245 2.46 -25.11 3.63
CA ILE A 245 1.00 -25.23 3.68
C ILE A 245 0.44 -25.53 2.29
N ASN A 246 0.86 -24.75 1.27
CA ASN A 246 0.48 -24.95 -0.12
C ASN A 246 1.63 -24.52 -1.05
N PRO A 247 2.27 -25.45 -1.78
CA PRO A 247 3.38 -25.11 -2.67
C PRO A 247 2.96 -24.25 -3.88
N ASN A 248 1.65 -24.13 -4.16
CA ASN A 248 1.12 -23.31 -5.25
C ASN A 248 0.89 -21.84 -4.88
N PHE A 249 1.04 -21.47 -3.60
CA PHE A 249 1.00 -20.06 -3.23
C PHE A 249 2.10 -19.28 -3.95
N VAL A 250 1.79 -18.04 -4.28
CA VAL A 250 2.73 -17.08 -4.89
C VAL A 250 2.85 -15.90 -3.95
N PHE A 251 4.08 -15.64 -3.49
CA PHE A 251 4.39 -14.56 -2.57
C PHE A 251 5.01 -13.38 -3.31
N GLY A 252 4.47 -12.20 -3.08
CA GLY A 252 5.05 -10.94 -3.49
C GLY A 252 5.54 -10.13 -2.31
N ASN A 253 6.60 -9.35 -2.52
CA ASN A 253 6.80 -8.15 -1.70
C ASN A 253 5.76 -7.09 -2.09
N MET A 254 5.72 -5.96 -1.41
CA MET A 254 4.98 -4.78 -1.88
C MET A 254 5.81 -3.52 -1.58
N ILE A 255 6.24 -2.84 -2.63
CA ILE A 255 7.12 -1.66 -2.55
C ILE A 255 6.36 -0.41 -3.01
N CYS A 256 6.48 0.69 -2.27
CA CYS A 256 6.13 2.02 -2.76
C CYS A 256 7.07 2.40 -3.90
N GLY A 257 6.60 2.25 -5.14
CA GLY A 257 7.41 2.45 -6.33
C GLY A 257 7.49 3.92 -6.70
N ILE A 258 8.70 4.48 -6.61
CA ILE A 258 9.02 5.81 -7.09
C ILE A 258 10.21 5.72 -8.04
N THR A 259 10.05 6.35 -9.20
CA THR A 259 11.16 6.54 -10.14
C THR A 259 11.99 7.75 -9.72
N PHE A 260 13.29 7.56 -9.45
CA PHE A 260 14.21 8.67 -9.16
C PHE A 260 15.04 9.03 -10.39
N TYR A 261 14.79 10.20 -10.95
CA TYR A 261 15.58 10.78 -12.04
C TYR A 261 16.67 11.71 -11.50
N PRO A 262 17.87 11.73 -12.10
CA PRO A 262 18.81 12.81 -11.88
C PRO A 262 18.35 14.05 -12.66
N ALA A 263 18.36 15.23 -12.02
CA ALA A 263 17.90 16.46 -12.66
C ALA A 263 18.81 16.92 -13.80
N THR A 264 20.09 16.57 -13.74
CA THR A 264 21.10 16.90 -14.74
C THR A 264 22.02 15.71 -15.01
N CYS A 265 22.88 15.83 -16.03
CA CYS A 265 23.95 14.87 -16.27
C CYS A 265 25.20 15.12 -15.41
N ASP A 266 25.13 16.01 -14.41
CA ASP A 266 26.21 16.18 -13.43
C ASP A 266 26.44 14.84 -12.71
N PRO A 267 27.67 14.29 -12.70
CA PRO A 267 27.98 13.08 -11.96
C PRO A 267 27.51 13.07 -10.50
N ALA A 268 27.43 14.24 -9.84
CA ALA A 268 26.87 14.36 -8.49
C ALA A 268 25.36 14.05 -8.44
N ASP A 269 24.59 14.53 -9.41
CA ASP A 269 23.16 14.23 -9.55
C ASP A 269 22.93 12.76 -9.93
N ILE A 270 23.77 12.20 -10.82
CA ILE A 270 23.73 10.77 -11.17
C ILE A 270 23.92 9.90 -9.91
N LEU A 271 24.94 10.21 -9.11
CA LEU A 271 25.23 9.45 -7.89
C LEU A 271 24.15 9.65 -6.82
N ALA A 272 23.63 10.87 -6.67
CA ALA A 272 22.53 11.16 -5.74
C ALA A 272 21.26 10.38 -6.11
N ALA A 273 20.89 10.33 -7.39
CA ALA A 273 19.75 9.55 -7.86
C ALA A 273 19.94 8.05 -7.59
N GLU A 274 21.13 7.50 -7.84
CA GLU A 274 21.44 6.09 -7.54
C GLU A 274 21.36 5.79 -6.03
N HIS A 275 21.83 6.71 -5.17
CA HIS A 275 21.68 6.55 -3.72
C HIS A 275 20.21 6.57 -3.29
N LYS A 276 19.35 7.36 -3.93
CA LYS A 276 17.90 7.35 -3.70
C LYS A 276 17.26 6.02 -4.13
N TRP A 277 17.64 5.47 -5.29
CA TRP A 277 17.22 4.12 -5.68
C TRP A 277 17.63 3.06 -4.66
N GLN A 278 18.89 3.11 -4.19
CA GLN A 278 19.42 2.16 -3.22
C GLN A 278 18.69 2.22 -1.87
N ALA A 279 18.49 3.42 -1.32
CA ALA A 279 17.81 3.60 -0.04
C ALA A 279 16.30 3.37 -0.14
N GLY A 280 15.64 3.95 -1.15
CA GLY A 280 14.19 4.00 -1.25
C GLY A 280 13.54 2.76 -1.87
N ILE A 281 14.24 2.04 -2.76
CA ILE A 281 13.65 0.91 -3.51
C ILE A 281 14.42 -0.39 -3.30
N TYR A 282 15.74 -0.36 -3.52
CA TYR A 282 16.53 -1.58 -3.53
C TYR A 282 16.72 -2.16 -2.14
N TYR A 283 16.82 -1.36 -1.07
CA TYR A 283 17.08 -1.89 0.26
C TYR A 283 16.03 -2.95 0.66
N CYS A 284 14.75 -2.62 0.55
CA CYS A 284 13.67 -3.56 0.85
C CYS A 284 13.45 -4.58 -0.26
N GLY A 285 13.67 -4.20 -1.53
CA GLY A 285 13.53 -5.11 -2.67
C GLY A 285 14.57 -6.23 -2.69
N ASP A 286 15.84 -5.90 -2.50
CA ASP A 286 16.96 -6.85 -2.49
C ASP A 286 16.80 -7.85 -1.34
N VAL A 287 16.46 -7.41 -0.12
CA VAL A 287 16.28 -8.34 1.00
C VAL A 287 15.18 -9.35 0.71
N GLN A 288 14.04 -8.92 0.16
CA GLN A 288 12.91 -9.84 -0.07
C GLN A 288 13.08 -10.72 -1.32
N VAL A 289 13.71 -10.23 -2.39
CA VAL A 289 13.85 -10.97 -3.64
C VAL A 289 15.16 -11.78 -3.71
N LYS A 290 16.26 -11.22 -3.19
CA LYS A 290 17.58 -11.87 -3.21
C LYS A 290 17.88 -12.58 -1.89
N GLY A 291 17.19 -12.23 -0.81
CA GLY A 291 17.41 -12.83 0.51
C GLY A 291 18.64 -12.28 1.23
N GLU A 292 19.16 -11.13 0.79
CA GLU A 292 20.38 -10.53 1.35
C GLU A 292 20.34 -9.01 1.32
N TYR A 293 21.04 -8.39 2.27
CA TYR A 293 21.28 -6.95 2.26
C TYR A 293 22.27 -6.59 1.16
N GLY A 294 21.92 -5.62 0.31
CA GLY A 294 22.85 -5.10 -0.69
C GLY A 294 24.07 -4.44 -0.06
N SER A 295 25.21 -4.40 -0.78
CA SER A 295 26.47 -3.85 -0.26
C SER A 295 26.37 -2.39 0.21
N TYR A 296 25.44 -1.62 -0.38
CA TYR A 296 25.14 -0.25 0.00
C TYR A 296 24.47 -0.12 1.39
N ALA A 297 23.92 -1.20 1.94
CA ALA A 297 23.34 -1.21 3.29
C ALA A 297 24.34 -0.72 4.34
N LYS A 298 25.62 -1.07 4.19
CA LYS A 298 26.68 -0.56 5.05
C LYS A 298 26.73 0.98 5.05
N ARG A 299 26.68 1.62 3.88
CA ARG A 299 26.66 3.08 3.77
C ARG A 299 25.42 3.67 4.43
N LEU A 300 24.26 3.02 4.27
CA LEU A 300 23.01 3.47 4.87
C LEU A 300 23.06 3.40 6.41
N TRP A 301 23.65 2.34 6.97
CA TRP A 301 23.78 2.15 8.41
C TRP A 301 24.87 3.05 9.02
N ASP A 302 26.04 3.14 8.37
CA ASP A 302 27.16 3.97 8.83
C ASP A 302 26.79 5.45 8.92
N ALA A 303 25.82 5.93 8.12
CA ALA A 303 25.36 7.32 8.14
C ALA A 303 24.80 7.78 9.50
N HIS A 304 24.22 6.86 10.27
CA HIS A 304 23.58 7.12 11.58
C HIS A 304 24.00 6.11 12.65
N ASN A 305 25.21 5.54 12.52
CA ASN A 305 25.78 4.58 13.47
C ASN A 305 24.88 3.37 13.77
N VAL A 306 24.03 2.98 12.81
CA VAL A 306 23.03 1.92 12.98
C VAL A 306 23.72 0.57 13.11
N LYS A 307 23.31 -0.20 14.12
CA LYS A 307 23.69 -1.58 14.35
C LYS A 307 22.43 -2.41 14.42
N VAL A 308 21.99 -2.93 13.28
CA VAL A 308 20.83 -3.83 13.23
C VAL A 308 21.15 -5.06 14.07
N GLU A 309 20.35 -5.27 15.11
CA GLU A 309 20.45 -6.43 15.98
C GLU A 309 19.86 -7.63 15.26
N MET A 310 20.69 -8.65 15.05
CA MET A 310 20.34 -9.90 14.39
C MET A 310 20.69 -11.06 15.33
N GLU A 311 19.84 -12.08 15.37
CA GLU A 311 20.11 -13.35 16.03
C GLU A 311 20.79 -14.33 15.07
N GLU A 312 21.39 -15.39 15.62
CA GLU A 312 21.93 -16.49 14.83
C GLU A 312 20.81 -17.15 14.00
N GLY A 313 21.02 -17.25 12.69
CA GLY A 313 20.05 -17.85 11.76
C GLY A 313 19.24 -16.84 10.94
N ASP A 314 19.14 -15.58 11.36
CA ASP A 314 18.30 -14.56 10.69
C ASP A 314 18.63 -14.40 9.21
N LEU A 315 19.92 -14.28 8.89
CA LEU A 315 20.35 -14.11 7.50
C LEU A 315 20.10 -15.35 6.64
N GLU A 316 20.05 -16.54 7.23
CA GLU A 316 19.70 -17.75 6.49
C GLU A 316 18.19 -17.85 6.27
N GLU A 317 17.37 -17.46 7.26
CA GLU A 317 15.92 -17.35 7.08
C GLU A 317 15.55 -16.40 5.94
N LEU A 318 16.22 -15.23 5.84
CA LEU A 318 16.01 -14.28 4.74
C LEU A 318 16.32 -14.91 3.36
N LYS A 319 17.38 -15.72 3.26
CA LYS A 319 17.75 -16.41 2.00
C LYS A 319 16.77 -17.50 1.62
N GLU A 320 16.20 -18.20 2.60
CA GLU A 320 15.23 -19.27 2.39
C GLU A 320 13.85 -18.71 2.00
N GLY A 321 13.43 -17.61 2.61
CA GLY A 321 12.10 -17.03 2.48
C GLY A 321 11.95 -15.95 1.40
N LYS A 322 12.57 -16.12 0.23
CA LYS A 322 12.49 -15.14 -0.87
C LYS A 322 11.12 -15.14 -1.54
N VAL A 323 10.65 -13.95 -1.92
CA VAL A 323 9.39 -13.79 -2.66
C VAL A 323 9.51 -14.34 -4.09
N ASP A 324 8.37 -14.77 -4.66
CA ASP A 324 8.28 -15.34 -6.01
C ASP A 324 8.12 -14.27 -7.09
N ILE A 325 7.51 -13.14 -6.74
CA ILE A 325 7.19 -12.02 -7.65
C ILE A 325 7.53 -10.68 -6.99
N TYR A 326 7.77 -9.66 -7.81
CA TYR A 326 7.98 -8.30 -7.32
C TYR A 326 6.72 -7.48 -7.57
N THR A 327 6.12 -6.94 -6.51
CA THR A 327 4.93 -6.10 -6.65
C THR A 327 5.16 -4.71 -6.06
N PHE A 328 4.51 -3.73 -6.65
CA PHE A 328 4.71 -2.34 -6.28
C PHE A 328 3.49 -1.48 -6.58
N SER A 329 3.37 -0.37 -5.84
CA SER A 329 2.54 0.76 -6.22
C SER A 329 3.33 1.70 -7.15
N TYR A 330 2.66 2.40 -8.04
CA TYR A 330 3.26 3.48 -8.81
C TYR A 330 2.28 4.63 -8.98
N TYR A 331 2.71 5.83 -8.61
CA TYR A 331 1.88 7.04 -8.73
C TYR A 331 2.60 8.20 -9.40
N MET A 332 3.92 8.30 -9.23
CA MET A 332 4.72 9.44 -9.67
C MET A 332 6.21 9.11 -9.71
N SER A 333 6.98 10.05 -10.25
CA SER A 333 8.44 10.09 -10.20
C SER A 333 8.96 11.27 -9.38
N ASN A 334 10.26 11.27 -9.14
CA ASN A 334 11.01 12.25 -8.38
C ASN A 334 12.21 12.77 -9.17
N ASN A 335 12.48 14.07 -9.03
CA ASN A 335 13.65 14.70 -9.63
C ASN A 335 14.70 15.02 -8.54
N VAL A 336 15.85 14.35 -8.62
CA VAL A 336 16.92 14.37 -7.62
C VAL A 336 18.07 15.25 -8.10
N THR A 337 18.50 16.19 -7.26
CA THR A 337 19.62 17.07 -7.59
C THR A 337 20.40 17.49 -6.35
N THR A 338 21.67 17.81 -6.55
CA THR A 338 22.61 18.37 -5.58
C THR A 338 22.77 19.89 -5.73
N HIS A 339 22.18 20.47 -6.76
CA HIS A 339 22.19 21.92 -7.01
C HIS A 339 21.13 22.65 -6.16
N GLU A 340 21.29 23.96 -5.99
CA GLU A 340 20.27 24.79 -5.33
C GLU A 340 18.97 24.82 -6.15
N ILE A 341 17.85 24.58 -5.47
CA ILE A 341 16.52 24.51 -6.09
C ILE A 341 15.68 25.71 -5.63
N THR A 342 15.09 26.44 -6.57
CA THR A 342 14.14 27.54 -6.31
C THR A 342 12.67 27.14 -6.39
N ASP A 343 12.34 26.04 -7.08
CA ASP A 343 10.97 25.51 -7.24
C ASP A 343 10.88 24.06 -6.72
N LYS A 344 10.23 23.87 -5.57
CA LYS A 344 10.07 22.56 -4.90
C LYS A 344 8.62 22.09 -5.02
N VAL A 345 8.43 20.79 -5.22
CA VAL A 345 7.11 20.15 -5.13
C VAL A 345 7.13 19.09 -4.03
N SER A 346 6.04 19.02 -3.27
CA SER A 346 5.80 17.99 -2.26
C SER A 346 4.56 17.18 -2.63
N GLY A 347 4.73 15.88 -2.89
CA GLY A 347 3.67 14.87 -2.98
C GLY A 347 3.78 13.88 -1.81
N ASN A 348 2.95 12.83 -1.78
CA ASN A 348 3.01 11.82 -0.71
C ASN A 348 4.41 11.19 -0.66
N PHE A 349 5.13 11.39 0.44
CA PHE A 349 6.50 10.88 0.65
C PHE A 349 7.53 11.26 -0.42
N SER A 350 7.27 12.33 -1.16
CA SER A 350 8.10 12.80 -2.26
C SER A 350 8.34 14.29 -2.12
N MET A 351 9.56 14.65 -1.74
CA MET A 351 10.05 16.02 -1.76
C MET A 351 11.24 16.09 -2.70
N GLY A 352 11.15 16.92 -3.73
CA GLY A 352 12.19 17.00 -4.75
C GLY A 352 12.14 18.30 -5.54
N ALA A 353 13.11 18.44 -6.44
CA ALA A 353 13.04 19.48 -7.46
C ALA A 353 11.80 19.24 -8.32
N ARG A 354 11.14 20.31 -8.77
CA ARG A 354 10.14 20.15 -9.82
C ARG A 354 10.82 19.58 -11.06
N ASN A 355 10.18 18.61 -11.70
CA ASN A 355 10.56 18.19 -13.02
C ASN A 355 9.88 19.14 -14.02
N PRO A 356 10.62 19.99 -14.76
CA PRO A 356 10.02 20.98 -15.64
C PRO A 356 9.30 20.39 -16.85
N TYR A 357 9.42 19.07 -17.08
CA TYR A 357 8.80 18.36 -18.20
C TYR A 357 7.48 17.66 -17.82
N LEU A 358 7.10 17.67 -16.53
CA LEU A 358 5.92 16.95 -16.04
C LEU A 358 4.83 17.91 -15.55
N THR A 359 3.58 17.47 -15.65
CA THR A 359 2.43 18.11 -15.01
C THR A 359 2.16 17.50 -13.64
N TYR A 360 1.38 18.18 -12.79
CA TYR A 360 1.15 17.76 -11.41
C TYR A 360 -0.33 17.83 -11.05
N SER A 361 -0.83 16.85 -10.28
CA SER A 361 -2.18 16.85 -9.71
C SER A 361 -2.36 17.94 -8.65
N ASP A 362 -3.60 18.19 -8.21
CA ASP A 362 -3.92 19.10 -7.10
C ASP A 362 -3.27 18.70 -5.76
N TRP A 363 -2.92 17.41 -5.59
CA TRP A 363 -2.17 16.90 -4.42
C TRP A 363 -0.65 16.81 -4.67
N GLY A 364 -0.13 17.48 -5.70
CA GLY A 364 1.31 17.60 -5.96
C GLY A 364 1.98 16.38 -6.56
N TRP A 365 1.24 15.38 -7.04
CA TRP A 365 1.81 14.17 -7.66
C TRP A 365 2.12 14.41 -9.13
N ALA A 366 3.34 14.09 -9.56
CA ALA A 366 3.77 14.23 -10.94
C ALA A 366 3.06 13.20 -11.83
N HIS A 367 2.47 13.63 -12.94
CA HIS A 367 1.87 12.75 -13.94
C HIS A 367 2.98 12.24 -14.86
N ASP A 368 3.41 10.99 -14.64
CA ASP A 368 4.56 10.41 -15.35
C ASP A 368 4.36 8.94 -15.68
N ALA A 369 3.65 8.66 -16.77
CA ALA A 369 3.49 7.31 -17.29
C ALA A 369 4.81 6.73 -17.80
N THR A 370 5.67 7.55 -18.41
CA THR A 370 7.01 7.13 -18.87
C THR A 370 7.87 6.63 -17.72
N GLY A 371 7.74 7.24 -16.54
CA GLY A 371 8.38 6.76 -15.32
C GLY A 371 7.91 5.39 -14.85
N LEU A 372 6.68 4.96 -15.16
CA LEU A 372 6.22 3.60 -14.90
C LEU A 372 6.93 2.61 -15.83
N GLN A 373 7.03 2.93 -17.13
CA GLN A 373 7.80 2.10 -18.07
C GLN A 373 9.25 1.96 -17.62
N TYR A 374 9.90 3.09 -17.28
CA TYR A 374 11.27 3.09 -16.77
C TYR A 374 11.42 2.23 -15.51
N TYR A 375 10.48 2.34 -14.56
CA TYR A 375 10.49 1.55 -13.34
C TYR A 375 10.40 0.05 -13.65
N LEU A 376 9.43 -0.35 -14.48
CA LEU A 376 9.20 -1.74 -14.89
C LEU A 376 10.45 -2.37 -15.50
N GLU A 377 11.05 -1.71 -16.49
CA GLU A 377 12.26 -2.19 -17.17
C GLU A 377 13.43 -2.30 -16.19
N LYS A 378 13.66 -1.26 -15.38
CA LYS A 378 14.78 -1.21 -14.42
C LYS A 378 14.67 -2.27 -13.31
N ILE A 379 13.47 -2.50 -12.79
CA ILE A 379 13.22 -3.50 -11.74
C ILE A 379 13.27 -4.91 -12.32
N TYR A 380 12.72 -5.14 -13.51
CA TYR A 380 12.78 -6.44 -14.15
C TYR A 380 14.23 -6.84 -14.49
N ASP A 381 15.03 -5.92 -15.06
CA ASP A 381 16.45 -6.17 -15.34
C ASP A 381 17.25 -6.50 -14.07
N ARG A 382 16.86 -5.92 -12.93
CA ARG A 382 17.54 -6.15 -11.64
C ARG A 382 17.23 -7.51 -11.04
N TYR A 383 15.97 -7.95 -11.09
CA TYR A 383 15.49 -9.08 -10.29
C TYR A 383 15.09 -10.29 -11.12
N GLN A 384 14.64 -10.09 -12.36
CA GLN A 384 14.20 -11.13 -13.29
C GLN A 384 13.17 -12.11 -12.69
N VAL A 385 12.28 -11.57 -11.85
CA VAL A 385 11.07 -12.23 -11.36
C VAL A 385 9.84 -11.53 -11.97
N PRO A 386 8.70 -12.21 -12.11
CA PRO A 386 7.49 -11.58 -12.65
C PRO A 386 7.07 -10.36 -11.82
N LEU A 387 6.52 -9.35 -12.50
CA LEU A 387 6.07 -8.11 -11.91
C LEU A 387 4.54 -8.03 -11.81
N MET A 388 4.05 -7.36 -10.78
CA MET A 388 2.67 -6.88 -10.71
C MET A 388 2.64 -5.41 -10.30
N VAL A 389 1.93 -4.58 -11.06
CA VAL A 389 1.56 -3.24 -10.61
C VAL A 389 0.30 -3.40 -9.77
N VAL A 390 0.45 -3.31 -8.45
CA VAL A 390 -0.64 -3.61 -7.51
C VAL A 390 -1.35 -2.38 -6.96
N GLU A 391 -0.83 -1.20 -7.31
CA GLU A 391 -1.53 0.08 -7.18
C GLU A 391 -1.06 1.05 -8.27
N ASN A 392 -2.02 1.74 -8.87
CA ASN A 392 -1.80 2.91 -9.71
C ASN A 392 -3.13 3.64 -9.80
N GLY A 393 -3.13 4.97 -9.68
CA GLY A 393 -4.38 5.72 -9.71
C GLY A 393 -4.19 7.22 -9.51
N LEU A 394 -5.22 7.98 -9.88
CA LEU A 394 -5.26 9.42 -9.73
C LEU A 394 -6.31 9.82 -8.70
N GLY A 395 -5.85 10.42 -7.60
CA GLY A 395 -6.72 11.08 -6.64
C GLY A 395 -7.11 12.46 -7.18
N ALA A 396 -8.39 12.68 -7.41
CA ALA A 396 -8.94 13.92 -7.96
C ALA A 396 -10.31 14.23 -7.35
N PHE A 397 -10.76 15.48 -7.49
CA PHE A 397 -12.14 15.84 -7.19
C PHE A 397 -13.05 15.32 -8.30
N ASP A 398 -14.21 14.77 -7.95
CA ASP A 398 -15.26 14.44 -8.91
C ASP A 398 -16.46 15.36 -8.70
N THR A 399 -17.15 15.68 -9.80
CA THR A 399 -18.44 16.40 -9.79
C THR A 399 -19.54 15.42 -10.16
N VAL A 400 -20.60 15.38 -9.35
CA VAL A 400 -21.85 14.69 -9.71
C VAL A 400 -22.73 15.68 -10.45
N GLU A 401 -23.01 15.39 -11.72
CA GLU A 401 -23.84 16.24 -12.57
C GLU A 401 -25.32 16.19 -12.17
N ALA A 402 -26.13 17.09 -12.71
CA ALA A 402 -27.55 17.19 -12.38
C ALA A 402 -28.37 15.93 -12.72
N ASP A 403 -27.91 15.13 -13.68
CA ASP A 403 -28.52 13.85 -14.06
C ASP A 403 -27.92 12.64 -13.31
N GLY A 404 -26.95 12.87 -12.43
CA GLY A 404 -26.24 11.86 -11.66
C GLY A 404 -25.00 11.26 -12.34
N SER A 405 -24.66 11.68 -13.56
CA SER A 405 -23.42 11.26 -14.22
C SER A 405 -22.19 11.86 -13.54
N ILE A 406 -21.03 11.24 -13.77
CA ILE A 406 -19.73 11.74 -13.31
C ILE A 406 -18.75 11.59 -14.48
N HIS A 407 -18.42 12.73 -15.07
CA HIS A 407 -17.52 12.82 -16.23
C HIS A 407 -16.07 12.99 -15.76
N ASP A 408 -15.34 11.87 -15.67
CA ASP A 408 -14.00 11.81 -15.12
C ASP A 408 -12.90 11.53 -16.16
N ASP A 409 -12.95 12.25 -17.29
CA ASP A 409 -11.99 12.13 -18.40
C ASP A 409 -10.53 12.27 -17.95
N TYR A 410 -10.25 13.11 -16.94
CA TYR A 410 -8.90 13.26 -16.36
C TYR A 410 -8.36 11.96 -15.77
N ARG A 411 -9.23 11.11 -15.21
CA ARG A 411 -8.87 9.81 -14.64
C ARG A 411 -8.64 8.79 -15.76
N ILE A 412 -9.50 8.83 -16.78
CA ILE A 412 -9.34 8.03 -17.99
C ILE A 412 -8.00 8.35 -18.66
N ASP A 413 -7.69 9.63 -18.88
CA ASP A 413 -6.45 10.11 -19.49
C ASP A 413 -5.22 9.62 -18.72
N TYR A 414 -5.25 9.74 -17.38
CA TYR A 414 -4.18 9.22 -16.53
C TYR A 414 -3.94 7.73 -16.75
N HIS A 415 -4.98 6.90 -16.62
CA HIS A 415 -4.83 5.45 -16.77
C HIS A 415 -4.47 5.04 -18.20
N ARG A 416 -5.02 5.71 -19.22
CA ARG A 416 -4.71 5.45 -20.62
C ARG A 416 -3.21 5.55 -20.89
N GLU A 417 -2.56 6.60 -20.41
CA GLU A 417 -1.12 6.79 -20.61
C GLU A 417 -0.29 5.75 -19.84
N HIS A 418 -0.70 5.38 -18.62
CA HIS A 418 0.00 4.34 -17.85
C HIS A 418 -0.18 2.94 -18.46
N VAL A 419 -1.34 2.64 -19.04
CA VAL A 419 -1.59 1.38 -19.78
C VAL A 419 -0.71 1.30 -21.03
N LYS A 420 -0.53 2.41 -21.76
CA LYS A 420 0.42 2.47 -22.89
C LYS A 420 1.85 2.19 -22.42
N ALA A 421 2.31 2.85 -21.36
CA ALA A 421 3.64 2.67 -20.80
C ALA A 421 3.91 1.23 -20.32
N MET A 422 2.93 0.60 -19.66
CA MET A 422 3.02 -0.82 -19.29
C MET A 422 3.11 -1.73 -20.52
N SER A 423 2.31 -1.46 -21.55
CA SER A 423 2.38 -2.24 -22.78
C SER A 423 3.73 -2.10 -23.49
N ASP A 424 4.33 -0.91 -23.47
CA ASP A 424 5.66 -0.68 -24.07
C ASP A 424 6.73 -1.45 -23.28
N ALA A 425 6.67 -1.44 -21.94
CA ALA A 425 7.56 -2.26 -21.09
C ALA A 425 7.42 -3.76 -21.40
N VAL A 426 6.19 -4.28 -21.54
CA VAL A 426 5.93 -5.68 -21.93
C VAL A 426 6.50 -5.99 -23.31
N ALA A 427 6.32 -5.08 -24.28
CA ALA A 427 6.90 -5.23 -25.62
C ALA A 427 8.44 -5.24 -25.60
N ASN A 428 9.05 -4.54 -24.64
CA ASN A 428 10.49 -4.53 -24.40
C ASN A 428 11.00 -5.75 -23.60
N GLY A 429 10.12 -6.66 -23.19
CA GLY A 429 10.48 -7.95 -22.59
C GLY A 429 10.26 -8.07 -21.08
N VAL A 430 9.61 -7.07 -20.45
CA VAL A 430 9.23 -7.16 -19.03
C VAL A 430 8.13 -8.21 -18.84
N ASP A 431 8.32 -9.13 -17.89
CA ASP A 431 7.29 -10.11 -17.48
C ASP A 431 6.30 -9.49 -16.50
N LEU A 432 5.44 -8.59 -16.99
CA LEU A 432 4.35 -8.00 -16.23
C LEU A 432 3.10 -8.87 -16.37
N ILE A 433 2.59 -9.38 -15.25
CA ILE A 433 1.51 -10.37 -15.25
C ILE A 433 0.17 -9.85 -14.70
N ALA A 434 0.17 -8.70 -14.01
CA ALA A 434 -1.05 -8.11 -13.46
C ALA A 434 -1.00 -6.57 -13.36
N TYR A 435 -2.19 -5.96 -13.39
CA TYR A 435 -2.42 -4.55 -13.09
C TYR A 435 -3.69 -4.40 -12.26
N THR A 436 -3.56 -3.84 -11.06
CA THR A 436 -4.70 -3.48 -10.20
C THR A 436 -4.71 -1.99 -9.87
N THR A 437 -5.75 -1.29 -10.32
CA THR A 437 -5.93 0.15 -10.04
C THR A 437 -6.23 0.40 -8.57
N TRP A 438 -5.67 1.46 -8.00
CA TRP A 438 -5.89 1.78 -6.59
C TRP A 438 -7.23 2.45 -6.35
N GLY A 439 -7.87 2.10 -5.24
CA GLY A 439 -9.13 2.70 -4.82
C GLY A 439 -10.16 2.57 -5.93
N CYS A 440 -10.28 1.38 -6.52
CA CYS A 440 -11.09 1.13 -7.72
C CYS A 440 -12.60 1.38 -7.51
N ILE A 441 -13.03 1.41 -6.27
CA ILE A 441 -14.23 2.06 -5.75
C ILE A 441 -13.76 3.20 -4.85
N ASP A 442 -14.49 4.31 -4.78
CA ASP A 442 -14.14 5.39 -3.86
C ASP A 442 -14.01 4.86 -2.44
N ILE A 443 -12.93 5.24 -1.77
CA ILE A 443 -12.55 4.81 -0.42
C ILE A 443 -11.96 6.00 0.34
N VAL A 444 -11.88 5.88 1.66
CA VAL A 444 -11.21 6.89 2.49
C VAL A 444 -9.73 6.94 2.11
N SER A 445 -9.22 8.09 1.67
CA SER A 445 -7.81 8.21 1.29
C SER A 445 -6.86 8.03 2.48
N ALA A 446 -5.70 7.40 2.27
CA ALA A 446 -4.76 7.09 3.35
C ALA A 446 -4.16 8.35 3.99
N GLY A 447 -3.53 9.21 3.17
CA GLY A 447 -2.74 10.35 3.64
C GLY A 447 -3.56 11.42 4.36
N THR A 448 -4.72 11.80 3.83
CA THR A 448 -5.55 12.89 4.36
C THR A 448 -6.84 12.42 5.02
N GLY A 449 -7.25 11.16 4.83
CA GLY A 449 -8.53 10.67 5.37
C GLY A 449 -9.76 11.27 4.67
N GLU A 450 -9.56 11.82 3.47
CA GLU A 450 -10.60 12.46 2.67
C GLU A 450 -11.34 11.45 1.77
N MET A 451 -12.65 11.61 1.65
CA MET A 451 -13.48 11.06 0.56
C MET A 451 -13.45 11.94 -0.68
N ARG A 452 -13.31 13.26 -0.54
CA ARG A 452 -13.27 14.20 -1.69
C ARG A 452 -12.11 13.94 -2.64
N LYS A 453 -11.04 13.29 -2.16
CA LYS A 453 -9.94 12.78 -2.97
C LYS A 453 -10.31 11.39 -3.52
N ARG A 454 -11.03 11.37 -4.64
CA ARG A 454 -11.62 10.17 -5.23
C ARG A 454 -10.69 9.50 -6.21
N TYR A 455 -10.71 8.17 -6.22
CA TYR A 455 -9.87 7.33 -7.07
C TYR A 455 -10.69 6.39 -7.97
N GLY A 456 -11.91 6.06 -7.56
CA GLY A 456 -12.60 4.90 -8.09
C GLY A 456 -13.18 5.09 -9.47
N PHE A 457 -13.45 3.96 -10.11
CA PHE A 457 -14.36 3.84 -11.24
C PHE A 457 -15.82 3.82 -10.78
N ILE A 458 -16.04 3.53 -9.50
CA ILE A 458 -17.33 3.50 -8.84
C ILE A 458 -17.34 4.61 -7.80
N TYR A 459 -18.24 5.56 -7.97
CA TYR A 459 -18.50 6.61 -7.00
C TYR A 459 -19.22 6.05 -5.78
N VAL A 460 -18.86 6.52 -4.60
CA VAL A 460 -19.61 6.27 -3.36
C VAL A 460 -20.14 7.60 -2.83
N ASP A 461 -21.45 7.68 -2.63
CA ASP A 461 -22.12 8.85 -2.07
C ASP A 461 -21.80 9.02 -0.58
N MET A 462 -20.66 9.63 -0.32
CA MET A 462 -20.20 10.05 1.01
C MET A 462 -19.27 11.26 0.89
N ASP A 463 -19.48 12.26 1.74
CA ASP A 463 -18.59 13.40 1.92
C ASP A 463 -17.57 13.16 3.06
N ASP A 464 -16.66 14.12 3.28
CA ASP A 464 -15.64 14.01 4.32
C ASP A 464 -16.17 14.09 5.75
N ALA A 465 -17.42 14.52 5.93
CA ALA A 465 -18.09 14.53 7.22
C ALA A 465 -18.90 13.24 7.46
N GLY A 466 -18.84 12.27 6.53
CA GLY A 466 -19.54 11.00 6.61
C GLY A 466 -21.02 11.05 6.22
N ASN A 467 -21.48 12.18 5.65
CA ASN A 467 -22.84 12.33 5.15
C ASN A 467 -22.95 11.76 3.74
N GLY A 468 -24.07 11.09 3.46
CA GLY A 468 -24.36 10.47 2.18
C GLY A 468 -25.04 9.12 2.34
N THR A 469 -25.62 8.61 1.25
CA THR A 469 -26.38 7.35 1.21
C THR A 469 -25.49 6.10 1.20
N LEU A 470 -24.19 6.27 0.89
CA LEU A 470 -23.25 5.21 0.53
C LEU A 470 -23.60 4.45 -0.75
N ASP A 471 -24.54 4.95 -1.57
CA ASP A 471 -24.89 4.28 -2.81
C ASP A 471 -23.73 4.33 -3.82
N ARG A 472 -23.66 3.28 -4.65
CA ARG A 472 -22.61 3.09 -5.66
C ARG A 472 -23.11 3.50 -7.03
N THR A 473 -22.37 4.37 -7.70
CA THR A 473 -22.70 4.82 -9.07
C THR A 473 -21.49 4.64 -9.98
N PRO A 474 -21.60 3.90 -11.11
CA PRO A 474 -20.54 3.84 -12.11
C PRO A 474 -20.23 5.23 -12.68
N LYS A 475 -18.93 5.59 -12.75
CA LYS A 475 -18.44 6.79 -13.45
C LYS A 475 -18.21 6.48 -14.93
N ASP A 476 -17.88 7.46 -15.76
CA ASP A 476 -17.53 7.22 -17.17
C ASP A 476 -16.33 6.26 -17.30
N SER A 477 -15.34 6.43 -16.43
CA SER A 477 -14.16 5.57 -16.34
C SER A 477 -14.46 4.09 -16.04
N PHE A 478 -15.61 3.76 -15.45
CA PHE A 478 -16.08 2.37 -15.30
C PHE A 478 -16.25 1.69 -16.64
N TYR A 479 -16.97 2.36 -17.56
CA TYR A 479 -17.27 1.81 -18.88
C TYR A 479 -16.02 1.79 -19.76
N TRP A 480 -15.15 2.80 -19.61
CA TRP A 480 -13.84 2.80 -20.23
C TRP A 480 -12.99 1.60 -19.78
N TYR A 481 -12.80 1.39 -18.48
CA TYR A 481 -11.94 0.31 -17.99
C TYR A 481 -12.52 -1.08 -18.31
N LYS A 482 -13.85 -1.22 -18.30
CA LYS A 482 -14.53 -2.42 -18.80
C LYS A 482 -14.14 -2.76 -20.25
N LYS A 483 -14.03 -1.75 -21.11
CA LYS A 483 -13.61 -1.91 -22.50
C LYS A 483 -12.12 -2.22 -22.62
N VAL A 484 -11.28 -1.59 -21.80
CA VAL A 484 -9.85 -1.92 -21.70
C VAL A 484 -9.67 -3.40 -21.36
N ILE A 485 -10.36 -3.90 -20.33
CA ILE A 485 -10.25 -5.30 -19.92
C ILE A 485 -10.77 -6.24 -21.00
N ALA A 486 -11.96 -5.97 -21.55
CA ALA A 486 -12.57 -6.80 -22.59
C ALA A 486 -11.71 -6.93 -23.86
N SER A 487 -10.93 -5.89 -24.16
CA SER A 487 -9.99 -5.86 -25.30
C SER A 487 -8.57 -6.32 -24.91
N ASN A 488 -8.35 -6.75 -23.67
CA ASN A 488 -7.03 -7.03 -23.09
C ASN A 488 -6.02 -5.91 -23.34
N GLY A 489 -6.45 -4.68 -23.09
CA GLY A 489 -5.69 -3.46 -23.28
C GLY A 489 -5.66 -2.92 -24.70
N GLN A 490 -6.21 -3.59 -25.72
CA GLN A 490 -6.10 -3.18 -27.14
C GLN A 490 -6.94 -1.94 -27.50
N ASP A 491 -8.06 -1.74 -26.81
CA ASP A 491 -8.95 -0.58 -26.96
C ASP A 491 -8.97 0.23 -25.67
N ILE A 492 -8.22 1.33 -25.69
CA ILE A 492 -8.04 2.25 -24.57
C ILE A 492 -8.63 3.64 -24.88
N GLU A 493 -9.37 3.80 -25.98
CA GLU A 493 -9.83 5.12 -26.44
C GLU A 493 -11.12 5.58 -25.78
#